data_AF-A0A920PA33-F1
#
_entry.id   AF-A0A920PA33-F1
#
_cell.length_a   1.000
_cell.length_b   1.000
_cell.length_c   1.000
_cell.angle_alpha   90.00
_cell.angle_beta   90.00
_cell.angle_gamma   90.00
#
_symmetry.space_group_name_H-M   'P 1'
#
loop_
_entity.id
_entity.type
_entity.pdbx_description
1 polymer ?
#
loop_
_entity_poly.entity_id
_entity_poly.type
_entity_poly.pdbx_seq_one_letter_code
_entity_poly.pdbx_strand_id
1 'polypeptide(L)'
;MATKSPLLDIAMDGAKRILFVITGGSNLTLREVQDAAKVIEDMADPEANIIFGTSRDPRLDDEVKITMVAASFPIIQDNQQMREEELQRLLQDVSSQTEEELDVPSFLRPQSGGRRGFFR
;
A
#
# COMPACT_ATOMS: atom_id res chain seq x y z
N MET A 1 -15.17 -4.99 23.61
CA MET A 1 -14.77 -4.24 22.39
C MET A 1 -13.35 -3.75 22.60
N ALA A 2 -12.37 -4.38 21.96
CA ALA A 2 -10.95 -4.03 22.09
C ALA A 2 -10.24 -4.06 20.72
N THR A 3 -10.91 -3.62 19.67
CA THR A 3 -10.37 -3.61 18.29
C THR A 3 -9.76 -2.28 17.87
N LYS A 4 -9.89 -1.21 18.66
CA LYS A 4 -9.35 0.11 18.31
C LYS A 4 -7.88 0.25 18.69
N SER A 5 -6.99 -0.46 18.00
CA SER A 5 -5.58 -0.10 17.95
C SER A 5 -5.25 0.34 16.52
N PRO A 6 -4.69 1.54 16.31
CA PRO A 6 -4.28 2.02 14.99
C PRO A 6 -3.29 1.07 14.28
N LEU A 7 -2.59 0.21 15.02
CA LEU A 7 -1.70 -0.82 14.46
C LEU A 7 -2.46 -2.09 14.04
N LEU A 8 -3.69 -2.30 14.50
CA LEU A 8 -4.54 -3.45 14.16
C LEU A 8 -5.39 -3.15 12.92
N ASP A 9 -6.02 -1.97 12.87
CA ASP A 9 -6.92 -1.59 11.76
C ASP A 9 -6.18 -1.43 10.42
N ILE A 10 -4.89 -1.05 10.44
CA ILE A 10 -4.10 -0.78 9.23
C ILE A 10 -3.35 -2.04 8.75
N ALA A 11 -3.23 -3.08 9.58
CA ALA A 11 -2.27 -4.16 9.37
C ALA A 11 -2.89 -5.55 9.21
N MET A 12 -4.21 -5.71 9.05
CA MET A 12 -4.81 -7.05 8.83
C MET A 12 -5.23 -7.28 7.38
N ASP A 13 -5.75 -6.25 6.72
CA ASP A 13 -6.34 -6.42 5.39
C ASP A 13 -5.26 -6.78 4.35
N GLY A 14 -5.40 -7.99 3.78
CA GLY A 14 -4.47 -8.54 2.79
C GLY A 14 -3.19 -9.19 3.34
N ALA A 15 -3.04 -9.41 4.65
CA ALA A 15 -1.91 -10.17 5.18
C ALA A 15 -2.00 -11.65 4.76
N LYS A 16 -1.14 -12.10 3.84
CA LYS A 16 -1.14 -13.51 3.38
C LYS A 16 -0.47 -14.48 4.36
N ARG A 17 0.26 -13.98 5.35
CA ARG A 17 0.93 -14.82 6.36
C ARG A 17 0.79 -14.17 7.73
N ILE A 18 0.24 -14.92 8.67
CA ILE A 18 0.01 -14.44 10.04
C ILE A 18 0.55 -15.47 11.03
N LEU A 19 1.29 -14.99 12.02
CA LEU A 19 1.68 -15.75 13.20
C LEU A 19 1.15 -15.03 14.43
N PHE A 20 0.37 -15.71 15.28
CA PHE A 20 -0.04 -15.13 16.55
C PHE A 20 0.04 -16.10 17.72
N VAL A 21 0.24 -15.54 18.91
CA VAL A 21 0.29 -16.28 20.18
C VAL A 21 -0.66 -15.62 21.15
N ILE A 22 -1.57 -16.43 21.69
CA ILE A 22 -2.49 -16.02 22.75
C ILE A 22 -1.87 -16.42 24.08
N THR A 23 -1.57 -15.44 24.92
CA THR A 23 -1.07 -15.64 26.28
C THR A 23 -2.15 -15.28 27.26
N GLY A 24 -2.45 -16.16 28.21
CA GLY A 24 -3.41 -15.87 29.26
C GLY A 24 -3.08 -16.61 30.55
N GLY A 25 -3.89 -16.37 31.56
CA GLY A 25 -3.77 -17.01 32.86
C GLY A 25 -4.14 -18.47 32.89
N SER A 26 -4.24 -18.98 34.11
CA SER A 26 -4.74 -20.33 34.40
C SER A 26 -6.17 -20.54 33.91
N ASN A 27 -6.92 -19.44 33.76
CA ASN A 27 -8.33 -19.43 33.39
C ASN A 27 -8.54 -19.41 31.87
N LEU A 28 -7.49 -19.27 31.05
CA LEU A 28 -7.63 -19.22 29.59
C LEU A 28 -8.14 -20.56 29.06
N THR A 29 -9.32 -20.53 28.45
CA THR A 29 -10.00 -21.72 27.92
C THR A 29 -9.72 -21.91 26.43
N LEU A 30 -9.87 -23.16 25.96
CA LEU A 30 -9.76 -23.47 24.53
C LEU A 30 -10.82 -22.73 23.69
N ARG A 31 -12.00 -22.48 24.27
CA ARG A 31 -13.10 -21.78 23.59
C ARG A 31 -12.72 -20.34 23.29
N GLU A 32 -12.16 -19.62 24.26
CA GLU A 32 -11.73 -18.23 24.07
C GLU A 32 -10.61 -18.13 23.03
N VAL A 33 -9.69 -19.10 23.03
CA VAL A 33 -8.65 -19.21 22.00
C VAL A 33 -9.26 -19.40 20.60
N GLN A 34 -10.26 -20.27 20.47
CA GLN A 34 -10.98 -20.48 19.20
C GLN A 34 -11.75 -19.23 18.75
N ASP A 35 -12.41 -18.54 19.66
CA ASP A 35 -13.17 -17.33 19.36
C ASP A 35 -12.24 -16.21 18.89
N ALA A 36 -11.09 -16.03 19.54
CA ALA A 36 -10.07 -15.07 19.10
C ALA A 36 -9.45 -15.44 17.75
N ALA A 37 -9.18 -16.73 17.51
CA ALA A 37 -8.63 -17.20 16.24
C ALA A 37 -9.58 -16.92 15.06
N LYS A 38 -10.88 -17.16 15.24
CA LYS A 38 -11.90 -16.87 14.21
C LYS A 38 -11.95 -15.39 13.85
N VAL A 39 -11.87 -14.50 14.83
CA VAL A 39 -11.86 -13.05 14.57
C VAL A 39 -10.65 -12.65 13.73
N ILE A 40 -9.47 -13.25 13.99
CA ILE A 40 -8.26 -12.97 13.20
C ILE A 40 -8.39 -13.55 11.79
N GLU A 41 -8.97 -14.73 11.64
CA GLU A 41 -9.24 -15.38 10.35
C GLU A 41 -10.21 -14.55 9.49
N ASP A 42 -11.32 -14.05 10.07
CA ASP A 42 -12.31 -13.21 9.39
C ASP A 42 -11.73 -11.87 8.89
N MET A 43 -10.65 -11.40 9.51
CA MET A 43 -9.95 -10.16 9.16
C MET A 43 -8.80 -10.36 8.18
N ALA A 44 -8.36 -11.60 7.96
CA ALA A 44 -7.22 -11.92 7.12
C ALA A 44 -7.61 -12.12 5.65
N ASP A 45 -6.61 -12.25 4.77
CA ASP A 45 -6.84 -12.68 3.40
C ASP A 45 -7.44 -14.12 3.38
N PRO A 46 -8.45 -14.43 2.53
CA PRO A 46 -9.06 -15.75 2.47
C PRO A 46 -8.10 -16.90 2.17
N GLU A 47 -6.96 -16.60 1.54
CA GLU A 47 -5.89 -17.56 1.26
C GLU A 47 -4.70 -17.40 2.21
N ALA A 48 -4.87 -16.69 3.33
CA ALA A 48 -3.81 -16.47 4.30
C ALA A 48 -3.37 -17.78 4.96
N ASN A 49 -2.06 -17.98 5.09
CA ASN A 49 -1.51 -19.02 5.93
C ASN A 49 -1.36 -18.50 7.36
N ILE A 50 -2.18 -19.04 8.26
CA ILE A 50 -2.26 -18.63 9.66
C ILE A 50 -1.65 -19.71 10.56
N ILE A 51 -0.66 -19.33 11.36
CA ILE A 51 -0.06 -20.17 12.40
C ILE A 51 -0.39 -19.55 13.75
N PHE A 52 -0.93 -20.36 14.67
CA PHE A 52 -1.25 -19.89 16.00
C PHE A 52 -0.78 -20.83 17.11
N GLY A 53 -0.61 -20.25 18.29
CA GLY A 53 -0.26 -20.99 19.50
C GLY A 53 -0.83 -20.34 20.75
N THR A 54 -0.68 -21.05 21.86
CA THR A 54 -1.08 -20.55 23.18
C THR A 54 0.10 -20.62 24.14
N SER A 55 0.11 -19.70 25.10
CA SER A 55 1.08 -19.66 26.18
C SER A 55 0.35 -19.35 27.50
N ARG A 56 0.90 -19.83 28.61
CA ARG A 56 0.37 -19.55 29.95
C ARG A 56 1.31 -18.62 30.70
N ASP A 57 0.77 -17.53 31.19
CA ASP A 57 1.46 -16.63 32.11
C ASP A 57 0.59 -16.43 33.34
N PRO A 58 0.92 -17.03 34.50
CA PRO A 58 0.14 -16.89 35.73
C PRO A 58 0.01 -15.46 36.25
N ARG A 59 0.80 -14.51 35.73
CA ARG A 59 0.70 -13.08 36.09
C ARG A 59 -0.43 -12.38 35.34
N LEU A 60 -0.87 -12.95 34.22
CA LEU A 60 -2.07 -12.54 33.52
C LEU A 60 -3.21 -13.28 34.20
N ASP A 61 -3.92 -12.66 35.12
CA ASP A 61 -5.00 -13.31 35.88
C ASP A 61 -6.21 -13.57 34.97
N ASP A 62 -7.14 -12.62 34.91
CA ASP A 62 -8.26 -12.60 33.95
C ASP A 62 -7.91 -11.83 32.65
N GLU A 63 -6.63 -11.51 32.44
CA GLU A 63 -6.16 -10.80 31.25
C GLU A 63 -5.68 -11.76 30.15
N VAL A 64 -5.90 -11.35 28.90
CA VAL A 64 -5.41 -12.05 27.72
C VAL A 64 -4.56 -11.10 26.90
N LYS A 65 -3.35 -11.55 26.56
CA LYS A 65 -2.40 -10.84 25.71
C LYS A 65 -2.23 -11.59 24.39
N ILE A 66 -2.55 -10.91 23.30
CA ILE A 66 -2.31 -11.43 21.94
C ILE A 66 -1.07 -10.77 21.37
N THR A 67 -0.10 -11.57 20.96
CA THR A 67 1.08 -11.10 20.22
C THR A 67 0.97 -11.60 18.79
N MET A 68 1.05 -10.71 17.81
CA MET A 68 0.80 -11.04 16.42
C MET A 68 1.88 -10.44 15.52
N VAL A 69 2.28 -11.20 14.50
CA VAL A 69 3.16 -10.82 13.42
C VAL A 69 2.45 -11.12 12.11
N ALA A 70 2.22 -10.10 11.30
CA ALA A 70 1.62 -10.22 9.98
C ALA A 70 2.64 -9.81 8.91
N ALA A 71 2.66 -10.54 7.80
CA ALA A 71 3.62 -10.36 6.72
C ALA A 71 2.97 -10.60 5.35
N SER A 72 3.64 -10.13 4.30
CA SER A 72 3.19 -10.25 2.91
C SER A 72 1.88 -9.51 2.64
N PHE A 73 1.87 -8.20 2.92
CA PHE A 73 0.79 -7.30 2.56
C PHE A 73 0.81 -6.95 1.07
N PRO A 74 -0.36 -6.73 0.44
CA PRO A 74 -0.40 -6.14 -0.88
C PRO A 74 0.25 -4.76 -0.83
N ILE A 75 1.03 -4.44 -1.86
CA ILE A 75 1.47 -3.06 -2.08
C ILE A 75 0.20 -2.27 -2.37
N ILE A 76 -0.12 -1.31 -1.50
CA ILE A 76 -1.14 -0.31 -1.82
C ILE A 76 -0.61 0.42 -3.05
N GLN A 77 -1.12 0.07 -4.23
CA GLN A 77 -0.86 0.81 -5.45
C GLN A 77 -1.61 2.12 -5.31
N ASP A 78 -0.96 3.07 -4.65
CA ASP A 78 -1.41 4.45 -4.62
C ASP A 78 -1.51 4.91 -6.07
N ASN A 79 -2.69 5.38 -6.44
CA ASN A 79 -3.24 5.34 -7.79
C ASN A 79 -2.30 6.03 -8.80
N GLN A 80 -1.39 5.26 -9.41
CA GLN A 80 -0.34 5.79 -10.29
C GLN A 80 -0.94 6.56 -11.47
N GLN A 81 -2.14 6.16 -11.89
CA GLN A 81 -2.90 6.81 -12.95
C GLN A 81 -3.29 8.25 -12.61
N MET A 82 -3.76 8.52 -11.38
CA MET A 82 -4.11 9.89 -10.97
C MET A 82 -2.88 10.79 -10.94
N ARG A 83 -1.74 10.25 -10.49
CA ARG A 83 -0.48 11.00 -10.41
C ARG A 83 0.13 11.26 -11.79
N GLU A 84 -0.03 10.34 -12.74
CA GLU A 84 0.36 10.55 -14.14
C GLU A 84 -0.51 11.59 -14.85
N GLU A 85 -1.83 11.55 -14.65
CA GLU A 85 -2.76 12.53 -15.21
C GLU A 85 -2.48 13.95 -14.68
N GLU A 86 -2.19 14.09 -13.40
CA GLU A 86 -1.85 15.37 -12.77
C GLU A 86 -0.50 15.90 -13.26
N LEU A 87 0.50 15.02 -13.43
CA LEU A 87 1.80 15.37 -14.00
C LEU A 87 1.69 15.83 -15.46
N GLN A 88 0.85 15.17 -16.26
CA GLN A 88 0.59 15.54 -17.65
C GLN A 88 -0.05 16.93 -17.76
N ARG A 89 -1.02 17.25 -16.89
CA ARG A 89 -1.65 18.60 -16.85
C ARG A 89 -0.63 19.70 -16.53
N LEU A 90 0.21 19.48 -15.51
CA LEU A 90 1.26 20.43 -15.14
C LEU A 90 2.26 20.68 -16.28
N LEU A 91 2.65 19.63 -17.02
CA LEU A 91 3.54 19.76 -18.19
C LEU A 91 2.87 20.53 -19.33
N GLN A 92 1.57 20.35 -19.52
CA GLN A 92 0.80 21.01 -20.57
C GLN A 92 0.66 22.52 -20.29
N ASP A 93 0.45 22.93 -19.03
CA ASP A 93 0.40 24.33 -18.62
C ASP A 93 1.75 25.04 -18.80
N VAL A 94 2.87 24.35 -18.55
CA VAL A 94 4.22 24.92 -18.78
C VAL A 94 4.49 25.09 -20.28
N SER A 95 4.11 24.12 -21.11
CA SER A 95 4.32 24.21 -22.56
C SER A 95 3.53 25.35 -23.21
N SER A 96 2.29 25.58 -22.77
CA SER A 96 1.43 26.66 -23.29
C SER A 96 1.90 28.06 -22.87
N GLN A 97 2.58 28.19 -21.72
CA GLN A 97 3.27 29.43 -21.35
C GLN A 97 4.57 29.68 -22.14
N THR A 98 5.18 28.63 -22.73
CA THR A 98 6.43 28.76 -23.49
C THR A 98 6.17 29.05 -24.98
N GLU A 99 4.99 28.69 -25.52
CA GLU A 99 4.65 28.96 -26.94
C GLU A 99 4.46 30.45 -27.27
N GLU A 100 4.16 31.31 -26.28
CA GLU A 100 4.08 32.77 -26.51
C GLU A 100 5.46 33.46 -26.54
N GLU A 101 6.56 32.78 -26.19
CA GLU A 101 7.91 33.37 -26.13
C GLU A 101 9.03 32.44 -26.64
N LEU A 102 8.85 31.78 -27.80
CA LEU A 102 9.95 31.05 -28.46
C LEU A 102 10.38 31.73 -29.76
N ASP A 103 11.22 32.77 -29.65
CA ASP A 103 12.06 33.20 -30.77
C ASP A 103 13.18 32.18 -30.94
N VAL A 104 12.92 31.16 -31.76
CA VAL A 104 13.87 30.07 -32.01
C VAL A 104 15.13 30.68 -32.62
N PRO A 105 16.30 30.61 -31.94
CA PRO A 105 17.50 31.23 -32.45
C PRO A 105 17.81 30.71 -33.85
N SER A 106 18.22 31.61 -34.73
CA SER A 106 18.35 31.35 -36.18
C SER A 106 19.22 30.14 -36.55
N PHE A 107 20.09 29.67 -35.64
CA PHE A 107 20.92 28.48 -35.82
C PHE A 107 20.20 27.12 -35.60
N LEU A 108 19.02 27.09 -34.98
CA LEU A 108 18.20 25.87 -34.80
C LEU A 108 17.08 25.74 -35.84
N ARG A 109 16.86 26.75 -36.68
CA ARG A 109 15.88 26.67 -37.76
C ARG A 109 16.35 25.60 -38.76
N PRO A 110 15.55 24.56 -39.04
CA PRO A 110 15.88 23.59 -40.09
C PRO A 110 16.01 24.35 -41.40
N GLN A 111 17.21 24.39 -41.98
CA GLN A 111 17.37 24.90 -43.34
C GLN A 111 16.72 23.89 -44.29
N SER A 112 15.46 24.15 -44.64
CA SER A 112 14.85 23.56 -45.82
C SER A 112 15.62 24.08 -47.03
N GLY A 113 16.52 23.24 -47.53
CA GLY A 113 17.34 23.52 -48.70
C GLY A 113 16.48 23.95 -49.88
N GLY A 114 16.54 25.24 -50.20
CA GLY A 114 16.03 25.78 -51.44
C GLY A 114 16.84 25.24 -52.61
N ARG A 115 16.40 24.10 -53.16
CA ARG A 115 16.77 23.67 -54.51
C ARG A 115 16.30 24.77 -55.47
N ARG A 116 17.28 25.57 -55.93
CA ARG A 116 17.14 26.59 -56.96
C ARG A 116 16.51 25.99 -58.22
N GLY A 117 15.45 26.63 -58.70
CA GLY A 117 14.89 26.41 -60.02
C GLY A 117 15.79 26.97 -61.13
N PHE A 118 15.82 26.20 -62.23
CA PHE A 118 15.98 26.56 -63.65
C PHE A 118 16.38 28.00 -64.01
N PHE A 119 17.48 28.14 -64.78
CA PHE A 119 17.49 28.95 -66.00
C PHE A 119 18.52 28.40 -67.02
N ARG A 120 17.99 28.11 -68.21
CA ARG A 120 18.60 27.88 -69.54
C ARG A 120 19.53 26.69 -69.76
#